data_AF-A0A2I0GSW7-F1
#
_entry.id   AF-A0A2I0GSW7-F1
#
_cell.length_a   1.000
_cell.length_b   1.000
_cell.length_c   1.000
_cell.angle_alpha   90.00
_cell.angle_beta   90.00
_cell.angle_gamma   90.00
#
_symmetry.space_group_name_H-M   'P 1'
#
loop_
_entity.id
_entity.type
_entity.pdbx_description
1 polymer ?
#
loop_
_entity_poly.entity_id
_entity_poly.type
_entity_poly.pdbx_seq_one_letter_code
_entity_poly.pdbx_strand_id
1 'polypeptide(L)'
;MKFSCALETSSERIRLVNVISPLIKAGYQLVSQRQEASENGGNIIHVIARSLGSKTQADLIDDLSSIEGCTLFNLEIDEEGGSSAAPAKKTLDEKSVLSAIGAYYPKIADIVSQYEDSLPIERRVTALQELGRKVGGGIYQRDYSLGSPLKMPTTITRELVPALKGLSKVKAKNNVIYLIKCPFCKSSDHTHSGCHFIVGYIEGFLASNPAIDVVQVEETNCGAGSTNICEFTIG
;
A
#
# COMPACT_ATOMS: atom_id res chain seq x y z
N MET A 1 -15.89 -9.33 -23.44
CA MET A 1 -14.61 -9.40 -22.71
C MET A 1 -13.92 -8.05 -22.74
N LYS A 2 -13.76 -7.40 -21.58
CA LYS A 2 -12.92 -6.20 -21.43
C LYS A 2 -11.61 -6.62 -20.77
N PHE A 3 -10.50 -5.96 -21.07
CA PHE A 3 -9.22 -6.28 -20.47
C PHE A 3 -8.37 -5.03 -20.27
N SER A 4 -7.42 -5.15 -19.34
CA SER A 4 -6.38 -4.18 -19.02
C SER A 4 -5.04 -4.91 -19.11
N CYS A 5 -4.11 -4.41 -19.90
CA CYS A 5 -2.79 -5.00 -20.01
C CYS A 5 -1.69 -3.96 -19.94
N ALA A 6 -0.52 -4.38 -19.46
CA ALA A 6 0.72 -3.63 -19.52
C ALA A 6 1.72 -4.41 -20.36
N LEU A 7 2.29 -3.76 -21.37
CA LEU A 7 3.30 -4.33 -22.26
C LEU A 7 4.59 -3.54 -22.07
N GLU A 8 5.64 -4.22 -21.66
CA GLU A 8 6.96 -3.63 -21.57
C GLU A 8 7.67 -3.76 -22.92
N THR A 9 8.11 -2.63 -23.48
CA THR A 9 8.83 -2.62 -24.74
C THR A 9 10.31 -2.90 -24.50
N SER A 10 10.89 -3.74 -25.33
CA SER A 10 12.34 -4.02 -25.34
C SER A 10 13.22 -2.85 -25.80
N SER A 11 12.64 -1.75 -26.30
CA SER A 11 13.37 -0.57 -26.76
C SER A 11 12.52 0.69 -26.71
N GLU A 12 13.12 1.84 -26.35
CA GLU A 12 12.50 3.17 -26.42
C GLU A 12 11.99 3.56 -27.83
N ARG A 13 12.49 2.89 -28.88
CA ARG A 13 12.04 3.10 -30.26
C ARG A 13 10.65 2.55 -30.51
N ILE A 14 10.20 1.60 -29.70
CA ILE A 14 8.86 1.02 -29.79
C ILE A 14 7.90 2.00 -29.14
N ARG A 15 7.06 2.61 -29.97
CA ARG A 15 6.09 3.63 -29.57
C ARG A 15 4.74 2.99 -29.31
N LEU A 16 3.91 3.69 -28.56
CA LEU A 16 2.51 3.36 -28.28
C LEU A 16 1.73 2.82 -29.50
N VAL A 17 1.91 3.43 -30.68
CA VAL A 17 1.24 3.04 -31.93
C VAL A 17 1.57 1.61 -32.38
N ASN A 18 2.77 1.11 -32.08
CA ASN A 18 3.22 -0.23 -32.46
C ASN A 18 2.49 -1.32 -31.64
N VAL A 19 1.95 -0.95 -30.48
CA VAL A 19 1.19 -1.83 -29.59
C VAL A 19 -0.31 -1.73 -29.85
N ILE A 20 -0.82 -0.51 -30.06
CA ILE A 20 -2.23 -0.28 -30.33
C ILE A 20 -2.67 -0.81 -31.70
N SER A 21 -1.87 -0.60 -32.75
CA SER A 21 -2.27 -0.95 -34.11
C SER A 21 -2.55 -2.45 -34.30
N PRO A 22 -1.72 -3.37 -33.76
CA PRO A 22 -2.05 -4.81 -33.75
C PRO A 22 -3.35 -5.13 -33.02
N LEU A 23 -3.60 -4.53 -31.85
CA LEU A 23 -4.80 -4.79 -31.06
C LEU A 23 -6.08 -4.36 -31.79
N ILE A 24 -6.06 -3.21 -32.45
CA ILE A 24 -7.21 -2.76 -33.26
C ILE A 24 -7.44 -3.72 -34.44
N LYS A 25 -6.37 -4.15 -35.12
CA LYS A 25 -6.45 -5.13 -36.22
C LYS A 25 -6.97 -6.49 -35.77
N ALA A 26 -6.64 -6.91 -34.55
CA ALA A 26 -7.10 -8.17 -33.94
C ALA A 26 -8.57 -8.11 -33.48
N GLY A 27 -9.24 -6.96 -33.59
CA GLY A 27 -10.66 -6.80 -33.26
C GLY A 27 -10.92 -6.27 -31.84
N TYR A 28 -9.95 -5.59 -31.24
CA TYR A 28 -10.13 -4.93 -29.93
C TYR A 28 -10.42 -3.44 -30.09
N GLN A 29 -11.46 -2.97 -29.42
CA GLN A 29 -11.77 -1.55 -29.27
C GLN A 29 -11.00 -0.97 -28.09
N LEU A 30 -10.14 0.01 -28.35
CA LEU A 30 -9.42 0.70 -27.29
C LEU A 30 -10.32 1.62 -26.49
N VAL A 31 -10.13 1.64 -25.17
CA VAL A 31 -10.86 2.47 -24.21
C VAL A 31 -9.93 3.50 -23.58
N SER A 32 -8.71 3.09 -23.22
CA SER A 32 -7.69 3.98 -22.62
C SER A 32 -6.29 3.46 -22.93
N GLN A 33 -5.33 4.38 -22.97
CA GLN A 33 -3.91 4.08 -23.18
C GLN A 33 -3.02 5.03 -22.39
N ARG A 34 -1.93 4.52 -21.83
CA ARG A 34 -0.90 5.32 -21.15
C ARG A 34 0.47 4.73 -21.41
N GLN A 35 1.49 5.58 -21.48
CA GLN A 35 2.88 5.18 -21.63
C GLN A 35 3.71 5.76 -20.47
N GLU A 36 4.59 4.96 -19.91
CA GLU A 36 5.57 5.36 -18.90
C GLU A 36 6.96 4.82 -19.25
N ALA A 37 8.02 5.42 -18.70
CA ALA A 37 9.37 4.91 -18.90
C ALA A 37 9.56 3.61 -18.10
N SER A 38 10.17 2.61 -18.73
CA SER A 38 10.63 1.40 -18.03
C SER A 38 12.04 1.61 -17.47
N GLU A 39 12.30 1.05 -16.29
CA GLU A 39 13.64 0.99 -15.68
C GLU A 39 14.64 0.17 -16.51
N ASN A 40 14.16 -0.66 -17.46
CA ASN A 40 14.97 -1.54 -18.31
C ASN A 40 15.36 -0.92 -19.68
N GLY A 41 15.19 0.40 -19.86
CA GLY A 41 15.59 1.10 -21.11
C GLY A 41 14.56 1.00 -22.24
N GLY A 42 13.27 1.06 -21.88
CA GLY A 42 12.14 1.05 -22.80
C GLY A 42 10.95 1.81 -22.22
N ASN A 43 9.73 1.44 -22.62
CA ASN A 43 8.47 1.99 -22.11
C ASN A 43 7.56 0.89 -21.60
N ILE A 44 6.73 1.21 -20.61
CA ILE A 44 5.59 0.40 -20.21
C ILE A 44 4.34 1.02 -20.83
N ILE A 45 3.65 0.24 -21.67
CA ILE A 45 2.45 0.65 -22.38
C ILE A 45 1.24 -0.03 -21.73
N HIS A 46 0.44 0.78 -21.04
CA HIS A 46 -0.82 0.36 -20.45
C HIS A 46 -1.94 0.54 -21.46
N VAL A 47 -2.74 -0.50 -21.68
CA VAL A 47 -3.87 -0.50 -22.61
C VAL A 47 -5.10 -1.07 -21.90
N ILE A 48 -6.21 -0.34 -21.98
CA ILE A 48 -7.53 -0.85 -21.63
C ILE A 48 -8.32 -0.98 -22.92
N ALA A 49 -8.81 -2.18 -23.22
CA ALA A 49 -9.55 -2.43 -24.45
C ALA A 49 -10.68 -3.45 -24.22
N ARG A 50 -11.59 -3.53 -25.19
CA ARG A 50 -12.74 -4.43 -25.20
C ARG A 50 -12.73 -5.25 -26.48
N SER A 51 -12.92 -6.56 -26.38
CA SER A 51 -13.16 -7.40 -27.55
C SER A 51 -14.49 -7.04 -28.21
N LEU A 52 -14.45 -6.81 -29.53
CA LEU A 52 -15.65 -6.56 -30.35
C LEU A 52 -16.34 -7.87 -30.81
N GLY A 53 -15.76 -9.04 -30.50
CA GLY A 53 -16.33 -10.35 -30.85
C GLY A 53 -16.18 -11.39 -29.73
N SER A 54 -16.50 -12.65 -30.05
CA SER A 54 -16.39 -13.82 -29.17
C SER A 54 -14.95 -14.33 -29.05
N LYS A 55 -13.99 -13.42 -28.81
CA LYS A 55 -12.61 -13.76 -28.49
C LYS A 55 -12.55 -14.31 -27.07
N THR A 56 -11.83 -15.42 -26.91
CA THR A 56 -11.55 -16.05 -25.62
C THR A 56 -10.31 -15.41 -24.99
N GLN A 57 -10.06 -15.71 -23.71
CA GLN A 57 -8.81 -15.36 -23.04
C GLN A 57 -7.58 -15.92 -23.76
N ALA A 58 -7.66 -17.13 -24.31
CA ALA A 58 -6.56 -17.76 -25.04
C ALA A 58 -6.21 -16.98 -26.31
N ASP A 59 -7.22 -16.53 -27.06
CA ASP A 59 -7.02 -15.71 -28.27
C ASP A 59 -6.35 -14.37 -27.92
N LEU A 60 -6.71 -13.76 -26.78
CA LEU A 60 -6.11 -12.52 -26.31
C LEU A 60 -4.64 -12.68 -25.93
N ILE A 61 -4.28 -13.76 -25.26
CA ILE A 61 -2.88 -14.03 -24.89
C ILE A 61 -2.04 -14.24 -26.15
N ASP A 62 -2.56 -14.96 -27.15
CA ASP A 62 -1.90 -15.18 -28.44
C ASP A 62 -1.71 -13.85 -29.18
N ASP A 63 -2.77 -13.04 -29.30
CA ASP A 63 -2.74 -11.73 -29.95
C ASP A 63 -1.73 -10.78 -29.26
N LEU A 64 -1.68 -10.74 -27.92
CA LEU A 64 -0.72 -9.92 -27.16
C LEU A 64 0.72 -10.40 -27.30
N SER A 65 0.94 -11.72 -27.31
CA SER A 65 2.27 -12.32 -27.43
C SER A 65 2.84 -12.18 -28.84
N SER A 66 1.98 -11.99 -29.85
CA SER A 66 2.37 -11.75 -31.24
C SER A 66 2.91 -10.33 -31.50
N ILE A 67 2.80 -9.41 -30.53
CA ILE A 67 3.28 -8.03 -30.67
C ILE A 67 4.81 -8.01 -30.56
N GLU A 68 5.47 -7.86 -31.71
CA GLU A 68 6.94 -7.86 -31.80
C GLU A 68 7.59 -6.83 -30.86
N GLY A 69 8.62 -7.28 -30.15
CA GLY A 69 9.43 -6.43 -29.28
C GLY A 69 8.75 -5.99 -27.98
N CYS A 70 7.57 -6.55 -27.65
CA CYS A 70 6.86 -6.29 -26.40
C CYS A 70 6.78 -7.57 -25.56
N THR A 71 6.99 -7.42 -24.26
CA THR A 71 6.79 -8.50 -23.28
C THR A 71 5.54 -8.18 -22.47
N LEU A 72 4.64 -9.15 -22.35
CA LEU A 72 3.46 -8.99 -21.52
C LEU A 72 3.88 -8.90 -20.05
N PHE A 73 3.70 -7.71 -19.47
CA PHE A 73 4.07 -7.40 -18.11
C PHE A 73 2.92 -7.67 -17.14
N ASN A 74 1.69 -7.35 -17.56
CA ASN A 74 0.48 -7.63 -16.80
C ASN A 74 -0.73 -7.81 -17.74
N LEU A 75 -1.68 -8.67 -17.37
CA LEU A 75 -2.95 -8.85 -18.10
C LEU A 75 -4.09 -9.14 -17.11
N GLU A 76 -5.16 -8.38 -17.22
CA GLU A 76 -6.39 -8.51 -16.45
C GLU A 76 -7.56 -8.59 -17.41
N ILE A 77 -8.50 -9.50 -17.16
CA ILE A 77 -9.66 -9.71 -18.02
C ILE A 77 -10.92 -9.61 -17.15
N ASP A 78 -11.76 -8.63 -17.47
CA ASP A 78 -13.13 -8.50 -16.97
C ASP A 78 -14.04 -9.40 -17.83
N GLU A 79 -14.31 -10.61 -17.35
CA GLU A 79 -15.42 -11.44 -17.82
C GLU A 79 -16.71 -10.99 -17.12
N GLU A 80 -17.75 -10.67 -17.88
CA GLU A 80 -19.08 -10.34 -17.33
C GLU A 80 -19.65 -11.59 -16.65
N GLY A 81 -19.40 -11.72 -15.34
CA GLY A 81 -19.98 -12.75 -14.49
C GLY A 81 -18.99 -13.45 -13.56
N GLY A 82 -18.49 -12.74 -12.54
CA GLY A 82 -17.81 -13.38 -11.41
C GLY A 82 -16.63 -12.58 -10.86
N SER A 83 -16.83 -12.01 -9.67
CA SER A 83 -15.81 -11.54 -8.72
C SER A 83 -14.68 -10.67 -9.28
N SER A 84 -14.82 -9.36 -9.05
CA SER A 84 -13.79 -8.33 -9.19
C SER A 84 -12.53 -8.69 -8.41
N ALA A 85 -11.60 -9.43 -9.01
CA ALA A 85 -10.22 -9.51 -8.56
C ALA A 85 -9.43 -8.45 -9.35
N ALA A 86 -9.19 -7.33 -8.68
CA ALA A 86 -8.25 -6.29 -9.09
C ALA A 86 -6.88 -6.90 -9.49
N PRO A 87 -6.02 -6.17 -10.22
CA PRO A 87 -4.77 -6.73 -10.73
C PRO A 87 -3.98 -7.26 -9.55
N ALA A 88 -3.35 -8.43 -9.71
CA ALA A 88 -2.31 -8.87 -8.79
C ALA A 88 -1.12 -7.90 -8.92
N LYS A 89 -1.24 -6.72 -8.32
CA LYS A 89 -0.11 -5.84 -8.01
C LYS A 89 0.93 -6.74 -7.37
N LYS A 90 2.15 -6.72 -7.92
CA LYS A 90 3.28 -7.45 -7.34
C LYS A 90 3.32 -7.11 -5.86
N THR A 91 2.97 -8.08 -5.01
CA THR A 91 2.96 -7.89 -3.57
C THR A 91 4.38 -7.51 -3.17
N LEU A 92 4.54 -6.33 -2.60
CA LEU A 92 5.83 -5.88 -2.10
C LEU A 92 6.22 -6.80 -0.94
N ASP A 93 7.47 -7.25 -0.92
CA ASP A 93 7.94 -8.09 0.17
C ASP A 93 8.14 -7.23 1.43
N GLU A 94 7.63 -7.70 2.56
CA GLU A 94 7.64 -6.95 3.81
C GLU A 94 9.07 -6.57 4.26
N LYS A 95 10.06 -7.42 3.96
CA LYS A 95 11.46 -7.18 4.32
C LYS A 95 12.04 -5.97 3.60
N SER A 96 11.83 -5.85 2.29
CA SER A 96 12.23 -4.67 1.52
C SER A 96 11.48 -3.43 1.97
N VAL A 97 10.19 -3.55 2.29
CA VAL A 97 9.39 -2.45 2.85
C VAL A 97 9.97 -1.96 4.17
N LEU A 98 10.31 -2.87 5.10
CA LEU A 98 10.96 -2.53 6.37
C LEU A 98 12.32 -1.87 6.16
N SER A 99 13.12 -2.35 5.20
CA SER A 99 14.40 -1.73 4.84
C SER A 99 14.21 -0.30 4.33
N ALA A 100 13.22 -0.09 3.44
CA ALA A 100 12.89 1.24 2.93
C ALA A 100 12.40 2.16 4.04
N ILE A 101 11.52 1.68 4.93
CA ILE A 101 11.08 2.43 6.11
C ILE A 101 12.28 2.85 6.96
N GLY A 102 13.24 1.95 7.22
CA GLY A 102 14.46 2.26 7.96
C GLY A 102 15.28 3.38 7.33
N ALA A 103 15.38 3.42 6.00
CA ALA A 103 16.13 4.43 5.27
C ALA A 103 15.44 5.80 5.20
N TYR A 104 14.11 5.83 5.15
CA TYR A 104 13.34 7.06 4.92
C TYR A 104 12.60 7.59 6.17
N TYR A 105 12.69 6.91 7.30
CA TYR A 105 12.02 7.32 8.54
C TYR A 105 12.37 8.78 8.92
N PRO A 106 11.39 9.64 9.27
CA PRO A 106 9.95 9.35 9.45
C PRO A 106 9.07 9.59 8.21
N LYS A 107 9.64 9.92 7.05
CA LYS A 107 8.91 10.22 5.81
C LYS A 107 8.49 8.94 5.06
N ILE A 108 7.62 8.15 5.68
CA ILE A 108 7.32 6.77 5.24
C ILE A 108 5.87 6.56 4.78
N ALA A 109 5.04 7.61 4.76
CA ALA A 109 3.63 7.51 4.40
C ALA A 109 3.41 6.88 3.01
N ASP A 110 4.17 7.32 2.01
CA ASP A 110 4.05 6.80 0.65
C ASP A 110 4.48 5.33 0.57
N ILE A 111 5.52 4.93 1.31
CA ILE A 111 6.01 3.55 1.36
C ILE A 111 4.94 2.63 1.95
N VAL A 112 4.33 3.04 3.06
CA VAL A 112 3.25 2.27 3.72
C VAL A 112 2.01 2.20 2.82
N SER A 113 1.65 3.30 2.14
CA SER A 113 0.53 3.31 1.19
C SER A 113 0.78 2.37 0.01
N GLN A 114 1.99 2.36 -0.55
CA GLN A 114 2.36 1.44 -1.64
C GLN A 114 2.31 -0.01 -1.20
N TYR A 115 2.76 -0.31 0.03
CA TYR A 115 2.66 -1.65 0.60
C TYR A 115 1.20 -2.10 0.73
N GLU A 116 0.35 -1.28 1.34
CA GLU A 116 -1.09 -1.52 1.43
C GLU A 116 -1.71 -1.79 0.06
N ASP A 117 -1.39 -0.91 -0.90
CA ASP A 117 -1.95 -0.96 -2.23
C ASP A 117 -1.55 -2.23 -2.97
N SER A 118 -0.38 -2.81 -2.67
CA SER A 118 0.13 -4.07 -3.24
C SER A 118 -0.50 -5.35 -2.65
N LEU A 119 -1.26 -5.21 -1.57
CA LEU A 119 -1.86 -6.32 -0.85
C LEU A 119 -3.33 -6.56 -1.25
N PRO A 120 -3.78 -7.82 -1.25
CA PRO A 120 -5.21 -8.15 -1.27
C PRO A 120 -5.94 -7.48 -0.11
N ILE A 121 -7.17 -7.01 -0.32
CA ILE A 121 -7.96 -6.22 0.63
C ILE A 121 -8.07 -6.92 2.00
N GLU A 122 -8.24 -8.23 1.97
CA GLU A 122 -8.45 -9.17 3.06
C GLU A 122 -7.21 -9.30 3.95
N ARG A 123 -6.03 -8.98 3.41
CA ARG A 123 -4.75 -9.02 4.13
C ARG A 123 -4.28 -7.65 4.60
N ARG A 124 -4.83 -6.56 4.08
CA ARG A 124 -4.35 -5.19 4.38
C ARG A 124 -4.34 -4.89 5.86
N VAL A 125 -5.44 -5.18 6.55
CA VAL A 125 -5.60 -4.91 7.99
C VAL A 125 -4.48 -5.57 8.80
N THR A 126 -4.37 -6.90 8.71
CA THR A 126 -3.39 -7.67 9.46
C THR A 126 -1.96 -7.32 9.06
N ALA A 127 -1.69 -7.14 7.77
CA ALA A 127 -0.35 -6.83 7.28
C ALA A 127 0.12 -5.43 7.68
N LEU A 128 -0.77 -4.43 7.66
CA LEU A 128 -0.44 -3.08 8.09
C LEU A 128 -0.21 -3.01 9.60
N GLN A 129 -1.03 -3.70 10.39
CA GLN A 129 -0.82 -3.77 11.83
C GLN A 129 0.50 -4.47 12.17
N GLU A 130 0.82 -5.58 11.50
CA GLU A 130 2.09 -6.26 11.71
C GLU A 130 3.31 -5.44 11.28
N LEU A 131 3.22 -4.76 10.12
CA LEU A 131 4.25 -3.83 9.68
C LEU A 131 4.45 -2.70 10.70
N GLY A 132 3.34 -2.11 11.17
CA GLY A 132 3.35 -1.12 12.24
C GLY A 132 4.06 -1.63 13.48
N ARG A 133 3.72 -2.84 13.95
CA ARG A 133 4.30 -3.47 15.14
C ARG A 133 5.81 -3.61 15.04
N LYS A 134 6.31 -4.12 13.91
CA LYS A 134 7.75 -4.24 13.66
C LYS A 134 8.45 -2.89 13.65
N VAL A 135 7.85 -1.89 13.01
CA VAL A 135 8.41 -0.52 12.96
C VAL A 135 8.42 0.11 14.34
N GLY A 136 7.30 0.12 15.05
CA GLY A 136 7.19 0.69 16.39
C GLY A 136 8.16 0.06 17.39
N GLY A 137 8.26 -1.26 17.39
CA GLY A 137 9.24 -1.98 18.22
C GLY A 137 10.68 -1.66 17.83
N GLY A 138 10.98 -1.59 16.53
CA GLY A 138 12.29 -1.18 16.04
C GLY A 138 12.68 0.24 16.47
N ILE A 139 11.75 1.20 16.45
CA ILE A 139 11.98 2.56 16.95
C ILE A 139 12.24 2.57 18.45
N TYR A 140 11.44 1.85 19.24
CA TYR A 140 11.70 1.71 20.67
C TYR A 140 13.10 1.16 20.93
N GLN A 141 13.46 0.06 20.27
CA GLN A 141 14.76 -0.58 20.46
C GLN A 141 15.93 0.33 20.06
N ARG A 142 15.79 1.09 18.97
CA ARG A 142 16.84 1.98 18.48
C ARG A 142 17.03 3.22 19.35
N ASP A 143 15.94 3.85 19.76
CA ASP A 143 15.97 5.22 20.29
C ASP A 143 15.64 5.31 21.79
N TYR A 144 15.02 4.28 22.38
CA TYR A 144 14.43 4.33 23.74
C TYR A 144 14.79 3.15 24.65
N SER A 145 15.48 2.11 24.15
CA SER A 145 15.87 0.95 24.95
C SER A 145 16.97 1.24 25.97
N LEU A 146 17.68 2.36 25.83
CA LEU A 146 18.77 2.73 26.71
C LEU A 146 18.26 3.40 27.99
N GLY A 147 18.52 2.75 29.12
CA GLY A 147 18.22 3.27 30.45
C GLY A 147 17.20 2.42 31.20
N SER A 148 16.68 2.97 32.30
CA SER A 148 15.66 2.29 33.10
C SER A 148 14.31 2.35 32.38
N PRO A 149 13.66 1.21 32.11
CA PRO A 149 12.36 1.16 31.44
C PRO A 149 11.29 1.93 32.21
N LEU A 150 10.49 2.73 31.49
CA LEU A 150 9.44 3.56 32.08
C LEU A 150 8.11 2.79 32.19
N LYS A 151 7.32 3.12 33.21
CA LYS A 151 5.94 2.60 33.39
C LYS A 151 4.92 3.43 32.62
N MET A 152 3.71 2.87 32.47
CA MET A 152 2.80 3.25 31.39
C MET A 152 2.38 4.72 31.21
N PRO A 153 1.94 5.55 32.16
CA PRO A 153 1.62 6.93 31.76
C PRO A 153 2.88 7.72 31.35
N THR A 154 4.03 7.35 31.90
CA THR A 154 5.31 8.01 31.63
C THR A 154 5.87 7.63 30.26
N THR A 155 5.79 6.35 29.87
CA THR A 155 6.20 5.88 28.54
C THR A 155 5.41 6.60 27.44
N ILE A 156 4.08 6.70 27.59
CA ILE A 156 3.22 7.41 26.64
C ILE A 156 3.73 8.84 26.41
N THR A 157 3.91 9.58 27.51
CA THR A 157 4.19 11.02 27.45
C THR A 157 5.62 11.36 27.06
N ARG A 158 6.61 10.58 27.53
CA ARG A 158 8.04 10.87 27.34
C ARG A 158 8.68 10.15 26.16
N GLU A 159 8.09 9.08 25.67
CA GLU A 159 8.72 8.24 24.63
C GLU A 159 7.81 8.10 23.40
N LEU A 160 6.60 7.56 23.58
CA LEU A 160 5.68 7.31 22.47
C LEU A 160 5.24 8.60 21.76
N VAL A 161 4.85 9.64 22.51
CA VAL A 161 4.44 10.93 21.92
C VAL A 161 5.57 11.55 21.09
N PRO A 162 6.82 11.67 21.59
CA PRO A 162 7.95 12.08 20.75
C PRO A 162 8.16 11.22 19.50
N ALA A 163 8.05 9.89 19.60
CA ALA A 163 8.25 9.00 18.47
C ALA A 163 7.20 9.23 17.36
N LEU A 164 5.93 9.40 17.76
CA LEU A 164 4.81 9.66 16.84
C LEU A 164 4.85 11.07 16.22
N LYS A 165 5.51 12.05 16.86
CA LYS A 165 5.63 13.42 16.33
C LYS A 165 6.37 13.49 14.99
N GLY A 166 7.21 12.50 14.69
CA GLY A 166 7.85 12.40 13.38
C GLY A 166 6.86 12.13 12.25
N LEU A 167 5.71 11.51 12.55
CA LEU A 167 4.72 11.07 11.57
C LEU A 167 3.54 12.04 11.44
N SER A 168 3.11 12.63 12.55
CA SER A 168 1.90 13.46 12.61
C SER A 168 1.97 14.42 13.80
N LYS A 169 1.09 15.43 13.82
CA LYS A 169 0.89 16.21 15.05
C LYS A 169 0.17 15.34 16.08
N VAL A 170 0.75 15.23 17.28
CA VAL A 170 0.27 14.33 18.35
C VAL A 170 -0.20 15.13 19.56
N LYS A 171 -1.30 14.69 20.16
CA LYS A 171 -1.66 15.01 21.54
C LYS A 171 -1.87 13.71 22.32
N ALA A 172 -1.59 13.73 23.61
CA ALA A 172 -1.91 12.63 24.51
C ALA A 172 -2.65 13.15 25.72
N LYS A 173 -3.63 12.38 26.20
CA LYS A 173 -4.32 12.63 27.45
C LYS A 173 -4.60 11.27 28.10
N ASN A 174 -4.03 11.04 29.28
CA ASN A 174 -4.08 9.73 29.95
C ASN A 174 -3.57 8.62 29.00
N ASN A 175 -4.38 7.59 28.76
CA ASN A 175 -4.07 6.49 27.86
C ASN A 175 -4.65 6.68 26.45
N VAL A 176 -5.03 7.91 26.08
CA VAL A 176 -5.59 8.22 24.76
C VAL A 176 -4.60 9.05 23.96
N ILE A 177 -4.33 8.61 22.73
CA ILE A 177 -3.51 9.31 21.74
C ILE A 177 -4.41 9.89 20.67
N TYR A 178 -4.14 11.14 20.29
CA TYR A 178 -4.79 11.84 19.20
C TYR A 178 -3.76 12.20 18.13
N LEU A 179 -3.98 11.73 16.90
CA LEU A 179 -3.20 12.13 15.73
C LEU A 179 -4.00 13.09 14.86
N ILE A 180 -3.47 14.30 14.67
CA ILE A 180 -4.10 15.34 13.85
C ILE A 180 -3.48 15.29 12.45
N LYS A 181 -4.33 15.06 11.42
CA LYS A 181 -3.94 14.84 10.02
C LYS A 181 -2.96 13.67 9.88
N CYS A 182 -3.34 12.52 10.46
CA CYS A 182 -2.58 11.30 10.32
C CYS A 182 -2.41 10.94 8.83
N PRO A 183 -1.17 10.76 8.33
CA PRO A 183 -0.92 10.58 6.90
C PRO A 183 -1.31 9.19 6.38
N PHE A 184 -1.62 8.25 7.28
CA PHE A 184 -1.99 6.87 6.94
C PHE A 184 -3.49 6.65 6.81
N CYS A 185 -4.30 7.68 7.04
CA CYS A 185 -5.75 7.55 7.02
C CYS A 185 -6.26 7.92 5.62
N LYS A 186 -6.75 6.93 4.87
CA LYS A 186 -7.27 7.11 3.50
C LYS A 186 -8.75 7.49 3.49
N SER A 187 -9.19 8.07 2.36
CA SER A 187 -10.57 8.53 2.12
C SER A 187 -11.58 7.40 2.37
N SER A 188 -12.62 7.73 3.14
CA SER A 188 -13.60 6.83 3.72
C SER A 188 -14.63 6.32 2.70
N ASP A 189 -14.30 5.28 1.94
CA ASP A 189 -15.33 4.38 1.40
C ASP A 189 -15.53 3.23 2.40
N HIS A 190 -16.34 3.56 3.42
CA HIS A 190 -17.10 2.74 4.37
C HIS A 190 -16.51 1.48 5.06
N THR A 191 -16.73 1.46 6.39
CA THR A 191 -16.84 0.34 7.37
C THR A 191 -15.64 -0.16 8.17
N HIS A 192 -14.39 0.24 7.91
CA HIS A 192 -13.26 -0.20 8.73
C HIS A 192 -12.32 0.92 9.15
N SER A 193 -11.85 0.85 10.40
CA SER A 193 -10.76 1.65 10.99
C SER A 193 -9.61 1.73 9.99
N GLY A 194 -9.13 2.94 9.68
CA GLY A 194 -8.22 3.13 8.53
C GLY A 194 -6.75 3.06 8.91
N CYS A 195 -6.40 3.34 10.15
CA CYS A 195 -5.02 3.67 10.51
C CYS A 195 -4.36 2.48 11.23
N HIS A 196 -4.56 1.27 10.70
CA HIS A 196 -4.05 0.00 11.24
C HIS A 196 -2.53 -0.02 11.45
N PHE A 197 -1.78 0.65 10.58
CA PHE A 197 -0.34 0.84 10.76
C PHE A 197 -0.01 1.56 12.07
N ILE A 198 -0.80 2.58 12.46
CA ILE A 198 -0.59 3.31 13.72
C ILE A 198 -0.96 2.46 14.93
N VAL A 199 -2.05 1.68 14.85
CA VAL A 199 -2.41 0.71 15.91
C VAL A 199 -1.23 -0.22 16.17
N GLY A 200 -0.73 -0.86 15.11
CA GLY A 200 0.44 -1.72 15.18
C GLY A 200 1.68 -1.00 15.72
N TYR A 201 1.96 0.21 15.24
CA TYR A 201 3.09 1.02 15.70
C TYR A 201 3.05 1.25 17.21
N ILE A 202 1.91 1.68 17.75
CA ILE A 202 1.76 1.94 19.18
C ILE A 202 1.91 0.63 19.97
N GLU A 203 1.28 -0.46 19.52
CA GLU A 203 1.40 -1.78 20.17
C GLU A 203 2.85 -2.25 20.22
N GLY A 204 3.54 -2.26 19.08
CA GLY A 204 4.91 -2.75 18.99
C GLY A 204 5.89 -1.88 19.78
N PHE A 205 5.69 -0.56 19.77
CA PHE A 205 6.50 0.36 20.55
C PHE A 205 6.39 0.08 22.06
N LEU A 206 5.16 -0.01 22.56
CA LEU A 206 4.92 -0.21 23.99
C LEU A 206 5.24 -1.64 24.45
N ALA A 207 4.92 -2.66 23.65
CA ALA A 207 5.24 -4.05 23.97
C ALA A 207 6.75 -4.35 23.94
N SER A 208 7.55 -3.48 23.32
CA SER A 208 9.02 -3.60 23.35
C SER A 208 9.64 -3.06 24.65
N ASN A 209 8.86 -2.35 25.48
CA ASN A 209 9.30 -1.86 26.77
C ASN A 209 9.11 -2.96 27.84
N PRO A 210 10.19 -3.45 28.48
CA PRO A 210 10.11 -4.56 29.42
C PRO A 210 9.41 -4.23 30.75
N ALA A 211 9.07 -2.96 31.01
CA ALA A 211 8.23 -2.58 32.16
C ALA A 211 6.73 -2.54 31.84
N ILE A 212 6.33 -2.97 30.64
CA ILE A 212 4.94 -3.03 30.19
C ILE A 212 4.61 -4.48 29.83
N ASP A 213 3.66 -5.09 30.55
CA ASP A 213 3.34 -6.52 30.38
C ASP A 213 2.43 -6.77 29.17
N VAL A 214 1.22 -6.21 29.19
CA VAL A 214 0.21 -6.38 28.14
C VAL A 214 -0.16 -5.01 27.61
N VAL A 215 -0.25 -4.91 26.30
CA VAL A 215 -0.68 -3.69 25.60
C VAL A 215 -1.77 -4.08 24.63
N GLN A 216 -2.90 -3.39 24.71
CA GLN A 216 -3.92 -3.41 23.68
C GLN A 216 -4.13 -2.00 23.15
N VAL A 217 -4.17 -1.83 21.83
CA VAL A 217 -4.45 -0.54 21.22
C VAL A 217 -5.66 -0.68 20.33
N GLU A 218 -6.64 0.20 20.53
CA GLU A 218 -7.84 0.27 19.72
C GLU A 218 -7.93 1.65 19.05
N GLU A 219 -8.17 1.67 17.74
CA GLU A 219 -8.56 2.89 17.04
C GLU A 219 -10.05 3.15 17.32
N THR A 220 -10.36 4.06 18.24
CA THR A 220 -11.73 4.39 18.64
C THR A 220 -12.40 5.37 17.67
N ASN A 221 -11.61 6.15 16.93
CA ASN A 221 -12.11 7.04 15.88
C ASN A 221 -11.08 7.25 14.77
N CYS A 222 -11.50 7.09 13.52
CA CYS A 222 -10.68 7.42 12.35
C CYS A 222 -11.01 8.83 11.84
N GLY A 223 -9.99 9.66 11.64
CA GLY A 223 -10.14 11.02 11.15
C GLY A 223 -10.50 11.14 9.65
N ALA A 224 -10.57 10.02 8.93
CA ALA A 224 -10.89 9.98 7.51
C ALA A 224 -12.26 10.62 7.22
N GLY A 225 -12.32 11.55 6.28
CA GLY A 225 -13.56 12.13 5.76
C GLY A 225 -14.37 13.05 6.69
N SER A 226 -13.95 13.30 7.93
CA SER A 226 -14.76 14.05 8.90
C SER A 226 -13.97 15.06 9.75
N THR A 227 -13.15 14.58 10.67
CA THR A 227 -12.56 15.39 11.76
C THR A 227 -11.08 15.68 11.56
N ASN A 228 -10.40 14.97 10.66
CA ASN A 228 -8.94 14.94 10.54
C ASN A 228 -8.22 14.56 11.84
N ILE A 229 -8.91 13.92 12.79
CA ILE A 229 -8.34 13.50 14.08
C ILE A 229 -8.58 12.01 14.26
N CYS A 230 -7.51 11.25 14.43
CA CYS A 230 -7.58 9.83 14.77
C CYS A 230 -7.35 9.66 16.25
N GLU A 231 -8.16 8.83 16.90
CA GLU A 231 -8.11 8.56 18.33
C GLU A 231 -7.75 7.10 18.57
N PHE A 232 -6.81 6.88 19.48
CA PHE A 232 -6.35 5.56 19.87
C PHE A 232 -6.38 5.42 21.39
N THR A 233 -7.06 4.40 21.89
CA THR A 233 -7.09 4.07 23.32
C THR A 233 -6.11 2.95 23.61
N ILE A 234 -5.33 3.10 24.69
CA ILE A 234 -4.34 2.13 25.13
C ILE A 234 -4.81 1.46 26.43
N GLY A 235 -4.96 0.13 26.38
CA GLY A 235 -5.32 -0.75 27.49
C GLY A 235 -4.13 -1.55 28.01
#